data_AF-A0A8S9BZ74-F1
#
_entry.id   AF-A0A8S9BZ74-F1
#
_cell.length_a   1.000
_cell.length_b   1.000
_cell.length_c   1.000
_cell.angle_alpha   90.00
_cell.angle_beta   90.00
_cell.angle_gamma   90.00
#
_symmetry.space_group_name_H-M   'P 1'
#
loop_
_entity.id
_entity.type
_entity.pdbx_description
1 polymer ?
#
loop_
_entity_poly.entity_id
_entity_poly.type
_entity_poly.pdbx_seq_one_letter_code
_entity_poly.pdbx_strand_id
1 'polypeptide(L)'
;MHSSLSILFIFATTVAIVACQTEVDFVGTRQTREWTHGATIKAREGEVTVGDKCEFVGNADFYGIGVRIGFYLLWFSGFLDFVFNPTSGIAIGDAQTIFDFANLIAIVVLDRQPSLVDGTTSIKRPVFVPILLLYMFFGGAVVSATTTASFPRDWLDGDKAKKFSTAARQIFVHATFLAMMGYAIYFFVSGYRRFDLKAPCKDVGPRLFPLSDPVDFKDSPIVGLILMPLIIVLYVLILYVAVRRSWTILGSILMLISIVWSITAIEWTIASNNIQGVNNITTTGQLIPFIIGVFSLPTTLWSIYKTHREKAHESDNEKEDSELNTPLKHLTFADAGLESPHGVYMAIQPRPGEHTDYLGSGPSSSELREARTF
;
A
#
# COMPACT_ATOMS: atom_id res chain seq x y z
N MET A 1 -16.88 22.67 -18.35
CA MET A 1 -15.48 22.97 -18.74
C MET A 1 -14.59 23.50 -17.61
N HIS A 2 -15.11 24.15 -16.55
CA HIS A 2 -14.26 24.65 -15.45
C HIS A 2 -13.61 23.56 -14.56
N SER A 3 -14.20 22.36 -14.44
CA SER A 3 -13.66 21.31 -13.55
C SER A 3 -12.39 20.62 -14.08
N SER A 4 -12.15 20.67 -15.39
CA SER A 4 -10.98 20.01 -16.01
C SER A 4 -9.72 20.87 -15.90
N LEU A 5 -9.85 22.21 -15.87
CA LEU A 5 -8.72 23.11 -15.66
C LEU A 5 -8.18 23.03 -14.22
N SER A 6 -9.04 22.82 -13.23
CA SER A 6 -8.63 22.72 -11.82
C SER A 6 -7.76 21.49 -11.55
N ILE A 7 -8.06 20.36 -12.21
CA ILE A 7 -7.27 19.13 -12.07
C ILE A 7 -5.89 19.29 -12.72
N LEU A 8 -5.82 19.93 -13.89
CA LEU A 8 -4.54 20.21 -14.56
C LEU A 8 -3.67 21.18 -13.74
N PHE A 9 -4.29 22.17 -13.09
CA PHE A 9 -3.60 23.16 -12.26
C PHE A 9 -3.09 22.54 -10.95
N ILE A 10 -3.86 21.64 -10.32
CA ILE A 10 -3.43 20.87 -9.14
C ILE A 10 -2.29 19.91 -9.52
N PHE A 11 -2.37 19.26 -10.68
CA PHE A 11 -1.31 18.37 -11.16
C PHE A 11 -0.01 19.14 -11.44
N ALA A 12 -0.09 20.28 -12.13
CA ALA A 12 1.06 21.14 -12.41
C ALA A 12 1.67 21.74 -11.13
N THR A 13 0.85 22.15 -10.15
CA THR A 13 1.35 22.67 -8.88
C THR A 13 1.96 21.59 -8.00
N THR A 14 1.44 20.36 -8.00
CA THR A 14 2.05 19.25 -7.25
C THR A 14 3.40 18.85 -7.84
N VAL A 15 3.51 18.79 -9.18
CA VAL A 15 4.79 18.57 -9.88
C VAL A 15 5.77 19.72 -9.63
N ALA A 16 5.28 20.97 -9.63
CA ALA A 16 6.10 22.14 -9.34
C ALA A 16 6.54 22.19 -7.87
N ILE A 17 5.72 21.81 -6.89
CA ILE A 17 6.10 21.76 -5.47
C ILE A 17 7.14 20.68 -5.20
N VAL A 18 6.99 19.50 -5.83
CA VAL A 18 8.01 18.43 -5.78
C VAL A 18 9.32 18.85 -6.46
N ALA A 19 9.25 19.66 -7.53
CA ALA A 19 10.42 20.23 -8.17
C ALA A 19 11.06 21.39 -7.35
N CYS A 20 10.25 22.17 -6.62
CA CYS A 20 10.66 23.38 -5.90
C CYS A 20 11.18 23.09 -4.47
N GLN A 21 10.91 21.91 -3.89
CA GLN A 21 11.47 21.48 -2.59
C GLN A 21 12.91 20.92 -2.67
N THR A 22 13.68 21.26 -3.71
CA THR A 22 15.03 20.72 -3.94
C THR A 22 16.15 21.41 -3.14
N GLU A 23 15.83 22.30 -2.19
CA GLU A 23 16.76 22.80 -1.16
C GLU A 23 16.44 22.29 0.26
N VAL A 24 15.85 21.11 0.38
CA VAL A 24 15.93 20.39 1.67
C VAL A 24 17.31 19.76 1.71
N ASP A 25 18.25 20.40 2.43
CA ASP A 25 19.48 19.77 2.91
C ASP A 25 19.11 18.59 3.81
N PHE A 26 18.80 17.48 3.16
CA PHE A 26 18.35 16.26 3.81
C PHE A 26 19.52 15.70 4.60
N VAL A 27 19.25 15.36 5.86
CA VAL A 27 20.13 14.76 6.89
C VAL A 27 20.92 13.51 6.41
N GLY A 28 20.69 13.04 5.18
CA GLY A 28 21.39 11.91 4.56
C GLY A 28 22.82 12.16 4.07
N THR A 29 23.33 13.40 3.99
CA THR A 29 24.67 13.65 3.40
C THR A 29 25.85 13.14 4.23
N ARG A 30 25.66 12.87 5.53
CA ARG A 30 26.70 12.29 6.40
C ARG A 30 26.75 10.77 6.28
N GLN A 31 25.60 10.12 6.41
CA GLN A 31 25.50 8.66 6.38
C GLN A 31 25.84 8.10 4.99
N THR A 32 25.38 8.74 3.91
CA THR A 32 25.76 8.31 2.55
C THR A 32 27.23 8.55 2.20
N ARG A 33 27.89 9.56 2.81
CA ARG A 33 29.35 9.73 2.69
C ARG A 33 30.13 8.67 3.47
N GLU A 34 29.63 8.23 4.61
CA GLU A 34 30.20 7.09 5.34
C GLU A 34 30.05 5.77 4.58
N TRP A 35 28.96 5.59 3.82
CA TRP A 35 28.78 4.43 2.93
C TRP A 35 29.86 4.35 1.85
N THR A 36 30.09 5.45 1.15
CA THR A 36 31.08 5.48 0.07
C THR A 36 32.51 5.40 0.61
N HIS A 37 32.80 6.02 1.75
CA HIS A 37 34.10 5.88 2.42
C HIS A 37 34.33 4.51 3.08
N GLY A 38 33.33 3.90 3.71
CA GLY A 38 33.46 2.59 4.35
C GLY A 38 33.76 1.47 3.35
N ALA A 39 33.18 1.56 2.14
CA ALA A 39 33.51 0.67 1.03
C ALA A 39 34.95 0.90 0.50
N THR A 40 35.47 2.13 0.52
CA THR A 40 36.85 2.43 0.09
C THR A 40 37.90 2.08 1.15
N ILE A 41 37.61 2.26 2.44
CA ILE A 41 38.59 2.03 3.52
C ILE A 41 38.87 0.54 3.72
N LYS A 42 37.86 -0.33 3.62
CA LYS A 42 38.09 -1.79 3.65
C LYS A 42 38.90 -2.29 2.45
N ALA A 43 38.90 -1.57 1.32
CA ALA A 43 39.72 -1.90 0.16
C ALA A 43 41.17 -1.43 0.30
N ARG A 44 41.50 -0.57 1.27
CA ARG A 44 42.82 0.07 1.41
C ARG A 44 43.69 -0.52 2.53
N GLU A 45 43.10 -1.16 3.53
CA GLU A 45 43.83 -1.70 4.69
C GLU A 45 44.10 -3.22 4.61
N GLY A 46 43.51 -3.93 3.65
CA GLY A 46 43.84 -5.32 3.35
C GLY A 46 44.53 -5.41 2.00
N GLU A 47 45.69 -6.07 1.96
CA GLU A 47 46.29 -6.60 0.74
C GLU A 47 45.25 -7.53 0.07
N VAL A 48 44.40 -6.98 -0.80
CA VAL A 48 43.39 -7.73 -1.54
C VAL A 48 44.15 -8.62 -2.52
N THR A 49 44.37 -9.87 -2.12
CA THR A 49 44.75 -10.94 -3.03
C THR A 49 43.74 -10.97 -4.18
N VAL A 50 44.24 -10.85 -5.41
CA VAL A 50 43.48 -10.71 -6.68
C VAL A 50 42.67 -11.99 -7.03
N GLY A 51 42.34 -12.83 -6.05
CA GLY A 51 41.55 -14.05 -6.19
C GLY A 51 40.22 -14.06 -5.42
N ASP A 52 39.90 -13.02 -4.64
CA ASP A 52 38.78 -13.08 -3.71
C ASP A 52 37.50 -12.45 -4.25
N LYS A 53 36.42 -13.22 -4.09
CA LYS A 53 35.06 -13.03 -4.58
C LYS A 53 34.66 -11.55 -4.60
N CYS A 54 34.31 -11.05 -5.78
CA CYS A 54 33.69 -9.75 -5.83
C CYS A 54 32.36 -9.79 -5.05
N GLU A 55 32.25 -8.86 -4.11
CA GLU A 55 31.09 -8.69 -3.25
C GLU A 55 30.62 -7.24 -3.36
N PHE A 56 29.36 -7.06 -3.75
CA PHE A 56 28.74 -5.75 -3.72
C PHE A 56 28.02 -5.56 -2.39
N VAL A 57 28.36 -4.50 -1.65
CA VAL A 57 27.70 -4.17 -0.40
C VAL A 57 26.46 -3.32 -0.70
N GLY A 58 25.27 -3.90 -0.53
CA GLY A 58 24.00 -3.21 -0.75
C GLY A 58 23.60 -2.28 0.39
N ASN A 59 22.81 -1.26 0.05
CA ASN A 59 22.26 -0.34 1.04
C ASN A 59 21.06 -0.98 1.75
N ALA A 60 21.27 -1.36 3.00
CA ALA A 60 20.27 -2.04 3.80
C ALA A 60 19.05 -1.15 4.15
N ASP A 61 19.16 0.18 4.09
CA ASP A 61 18.03 1.08 4.34
C ASP A 61 17.01 1.11 3.19
N PHE A 62 17.41 0.73 1.97
CA PHE A 62 16.52 0.72 0.82
C PHE A 62 15.83 -0.63 0.61
N TYR A 63 16.57 -1.72 0.76
CA TYR A 63 16.09 -3.08 0.47
C TYR A 63 16.73 -4.12 1.39
N GLY A 64 17.16 -3.71 2.58
CA GLY A 64 17.57 -4.64 3.63
C GLY A 64 16.44 -5.56 4.06
N ILE A 65 16.78 -6.62 4.76
CA ILE A 65 15.85 -7.69 5.12
C ILE A 65 14.66 -7.17 5.95
N GLY A 66 14.88 -6.19 6.83
CA GLY A 66 13.78 -5.59 7.59
C GLY A 66 12.81 -4.79 6.71
N VAL A 67 13.33 -4.05 5.72
CA VAL A 67 12.49 -3.38 4.72
C VAL A 67 11.68 -4.41 3.93
N ARG A 68 12.36 -5.41 3.35
CA ARG A 68 11.74 -6.45 2.52
C ARG A 68 10.64 -7.22 3.26
N ILE A 69 10.95 -7.77 4.44
CA ILE A 69 9.95 -8.48 5.25
C ILE A 69 8.78 -7.55 5.61
N GLY A 70 9.06 -6.30 5.95
CA GLY A 70 8.04 -5.28 6.21
C GLY A 70 7.05 -5.13 5.03
N PHE A 71 7.56 -4.94 3.82
CA PHE A 71 6.74 -4.88 2.60
C PHE A 71 5.98 -6.19 2.35
N TYR A 72 6.62 -7.35 2.49
CA TYR A 72 5.98 -8.64 2.22
C TYR A 72 4.80 -8.90 3.14
N LEU A 73 4.97 -8.62 4.44
CA LEU A 73 3.90 -8.75 5.42
C LEU A 73 2.79 -7.72 5.17
N LEU A 74 3.13 -6.50 4.79
CA LEU A 74 2.15 -5.47 4.48
C LEU A 74 1.32 -5.82 3.23
N TRP A 75 1.97 -6.30 2.16
CA TRP A 75 1.27 -6.76 0.95
C TRP A 75 0.36 -7.94 1.24
N PHE A 76 0.83 -8.90 2.03
CA PHE A 76 0.02 -10.06 2.41
C PHE A 76 -1.16 -9.66 3.30
N SER A 77 -0.97 -8.70 4.21
CA SER A 77 -2.05 -8.12 5.02
C SER A 77 -3.10 -7.44 4.13
N GLY A 78 -2.66 -6.65 3.15
CA GLY A 78 -3.56 -6.03 2.18
C GLY A 78 -4.33 -7.05 1.34
N PHE A 79 -3.69 -8.16 0.97
CA PHE A 79 -4.35 -9.27 0.28
C PHE A 79 -5.43 -9.93 1.13
N LEU A 80 -5.13 -10.25 2.39
CA LEU A 80 -6.11 -10.85 3.30
C LEU A 80 -7.29 -9.91 3.55
N ASP A 81 -7.02 -8.63 3.78
CA ASP A 81 -8.08 -7.64 3.98
C ASP A 81 -8.96 -7.50 2.73
N PHE A 82 -8.37 -7.44 1.53
CA PHE A 82 -9.11 -7.40 0.27
C PHE A 82 -10.02 -8.64 0.08
N VAL A 83 -9.52 -9.83 0.42
CA VAL A 83 -10.26 -11.11 0.25
C VAL A 83 -11.39 -11.25 1.28
N PHE A 84 -11.10 -11.00 2.55
CA PHE A 84 -12.00 -11.36 3.66
C PHE A 84 -12.78 -10.17 4.24
N ASN A 85 -12.25 -8.95 4.13
CA ASN A 85 -12.88 -7.76 4.70
C ASN A 85 -12.73 -6.53 3.78
N PRO A 86 -13.34 -6.54 2.56
CA PRO A 86 -13.18 -5.46 1.59
C PRO A 86 -13.69 -4.09 2.07
N THR A 87 -14.35 -4.05 3.24
CA THR A 87 -14.85 -2.85 3.90
C THR A 87 -13.87 -2.18 4.87
N SER A 88 -12.81 -2.87 5.36
CA SER A 88 -11.90 -2.32 6.39
C SER A 88 -10.54 -1.82 5.89
N GLY A 89 -10.20 -2.00 4.62
CA GLY A 89 -8.84 -1.86 4.08
C GLY A 89 -8.21 -0.48 4.02
N ILE A 90 -8.82 0.52 4.64
CA ILE A 90 -8.33 1.91 4.60
C ILE A 90 -6.93 2.03 5.22
N ALA A 91 -6.74 1.50 6.43
CA ALA A 91 -5.50 1.70 7.18
C ALA A 91 -4.28 1.03 6.51
N ILE A 92 -4.48 -0.16 5.94
CA ILE A 92 -3.41 -0.90 5.25
C ILE A 92 -3.04 -0.19 3.94
N GLY A 93 -4.05 0.30 3.20
CA GLY A 93 -3.82 1.10 1.99
C GLY A 93 -3.05 2.39 2.27
N ASP A 94 -3.33 3.06 3.39
CA ASP A 94 -2.62 4.26 3.82
C ASP A 94 -1.14 3.96 4.13
N ALA A 95 -0.87 2.91 4.93
CA ALA A 95 0.50 2.48 5.23
C ALA A 95 1.26 2.11 3.95
N GLN A 96 0.63 1.37 3.03
CA GLN A 96 1.25 1.00 1.75
C GLN A 96 1.60 2.23 0.92
N THR A 97 0.70 3.20 0.82
CA THR A 97 0.92 4.42 0.03
C THR A 97 2.08 5.26 0.60
N ILE A 98 2.21 5.34 1.92
CA ILE A 98 3.34 6.00 2.58
C ILE A 98 4.66 5.32 2.18
N PHE A 99 4.69 4.00 2.16
CA PHE A 99 5.88 3.25 1.73
C PHE A 99 6.19 3.42 0.25
N ASP A 100 5.18 3.43 -0.61
CA ASP A 100 5.35 3.66 -2.05
C ASP A 100 5.89 5.08 -2.31
N PHE A 101 5.44 6.06 -1.53
CA PHE A 101 5.97 7.43 -1.57
C PHE A 101 7.41 7.50 -1.05
N ALA A 102 7.73 6.79 0.03
CA ALA A 102 9.11 6.69 0.52
C ALA A 102 10.04 6.03 -0.52
N ASN A 103 9.57 5.00 -1.21
CA ASN A 103 10.29 4.37 -2.33
C ASN A 103 10.52 5.35 -3.49
N LEU A 104 9.51 6.17 -3.83
CA LEU A 104 9.66 7.22 -4.84
C LEU A 104 10.75 8.23 -4.44
N ILE A 105 10.75 8.69 -3.18
CA ILE A 105 11.79 9.60 -2.68
C ILE A 105 13.17 8.93 -2.76
N ALA A 106 13.29 7.67 -2.30
CA ALA A 106 14.54 6.92 -2.33
C ALA A 106 15.10 6.83 -3.77
N ILE A 107 14.24 6.53 -4.73
CA ILE A 107 14.59 6.49 -6.16
C ILE A 107 15.08 7.85 -6.66
N VAL A 108 14.35 8.93 -6.37
CA VAL A 108 14.71 10.29 -6.82
C VAL A 108 16.05 10.71 -6.22
N VAL A 109 16.27 10.44 -4.93
CA VAL A 109 17.54 10.72 -4.25
C VAL A 109 18.67 9.91 -4.89
N LEU A 110 18.46 8.63 -5.16
CA LEU A 110 19.45 7.75 -5.80
C LEU A 110 19.83 8.21 -7.21
N ASP A 111 18.88 8.71 -8.00
CA ASP A 111 19.14 9.22 -9.35
C ASP A 111 19.89 10.56 -9.34
N ARG A 112 19.67 11.39 -8.32
CA ARG A 112 20.25 12.74 -8.22
C ARG A 112 21.64 12.80 -7.63
N GLN A 113 22.04 11.82 -6.83
CA GLN A 113 23.36 11.87 -6.23
C GLN A 113 24.46 11.74 -7.31
N PRO A 114 25.53 12.55 -7.22
CA PRO A 114 26.59 12.55 -8.22
C PRO A 114 27.32 11.21 -8.28
N SER A 115 27.82 10.85 -9.46
CA SER A 115 28.81 9.78 -9.61
C SER A 115 30.10 10.21 -8.91
N LEU A 116 30.67 9.33 -8.10
CA LEU A 116 31.98 9.57 -7.51
C LEU A 116 33.03 9.47 -8.61
N VAL A 117 33.71 10.59 -8.85
CA VAL A 117 34.86 10.65 -9.76
C VAL A 117 36.10 10.49 -8.90
N ASP A 118 36.64 9.28 -8.83
CA ASP A 118 37.92 9.04 -8.19
C ASP A 118 39.01 9.07 -9.27
N GLY A 119 39.66 10.23 -9.45
CA GLY A 119 40.92 10.54 -10.16
C GLY A 119 41.16 10.02 -11.58
N THR A 120 40.77 8.80 -11.88
CA THR A 120 41.04 8.03 -13.10
C THR A 120 39.83 7.21 -13.56
N THR A 121 38.81 6.98 -12.72
CA THR A 121 37.61 6.20 -13.09
C THR A 121 36.31 6.81 -12.56
N SER A 122 35.31 6.94 -13.44
CA SER A 122 33.94 7.29 -13.06
C SER A 122 33.25 6.02 -12.57
N ILE A 123 33.14 5.83 -11.26
CA ILE A 123 32.39 4.71 -10.68
C ILE A 123 30.90 5.03 -10.84
N LYS A 124 30.25 4.34 -11.79
CA LYS A 124 28.80 4.42 -11.96
C LYS A 124 28.10 3.58 -10.90
N ARG A 125 26.87 3.98 -10.56
CA ARG A 125 26.04 3.28 -9.56
C ARG A 125 25.46 2.01 -10.15
N PRO A 126 25.31 0.93 -9.39
CA PRO A 126 24.67 -0.29 -9.90
C PRO A 126 23.22 -0.06 -10.34
N VAL A 127 22.87 -0.58 -11.52
CA VAL A 127 21.52 -0.48 -12.09
C VAL A 127 20.45 -1.25 -11.31
N PHE A 128 20.82 -2.29 -10.55
CA PHE A 128 19.84 -3.14 -9.87
C PHE A 128 19.12 -2.44 -8.71
N VAL A 129 19.69 -1.38 -8.11
CA VAL A 129 19.05 -0.67 -6.99
C VAL A 129 17.72 -0.02 -7.38
N PRO A 130 17.65 0.85 -8.40
CA PRO A 130 16.37 1.39 -8.84
C PRO A 130 15.41 0.30 -9.34
N ILE A 131 15.92 -0.79 -9.91
CA ILE A 131 15.08 -1.92 -10.33
C ILE A 131 14.44 -2.63 -9.14
N LEU A 132 15.18 -2.86 -8.05
CA LEU A 132 14.63 -3.42 -6.81
C LEU A 132 13.51 -2.53 -6.26
N LEU A 133 13.74 -1.21 -6.21
CA LEU A 133 12.74 -0.26 -5.73
C LEU A 133 11.51 -0.21 -6.64
N LEU A 134 11.68 -0.38 -7.95
CA LEU A 134 10.57 -0.51 -8.90
C LEU A 134 9.77 -1.80 -8.68
N TYR A 135 10.42 -2.94 -8.39
CA TYR A 135 9.70 -4.17 -8.04
C TYR A 135 8.95 -4.06 -6.71
N MET A 136 9.55 -3.40 -5.71
CA MET A 136 8.87 -3.12 -4.44
C MET A 136 7.63 -2.25 -4.66
N PHE A 137 7.74 -1.23 -5.50
CA PHE A 137 6.58 -0.43 -5.87
C PHE A 137 5.51 -1.24 -6.63
N PHE A 138 5.90 -2.12 -7.55
CA PHE A 138 4.92 -2.89 -8.33
C PHE A 138 4.04 -3.79 -7.45
N GLY A 139 4.62 -4.48 -6.47
CA GLY A 139 3.88 -5.26 -5.49
C GLY A 139 2.90 -4.39 -4.68
N GLY A 140 3.37 -3.22 -4.23
CA GLY A 140 2.59 -2.26 -3.45
C GLY A 140 1.45 -1.60 -4.22
N ALA A 141 1.69 -1.26 -5.49
CA ALA A 141 0.74 -0.54 -6.30
C ALA A 141 -0.54 -1.35 -6.59
N VAL A 142 -0.42 -2.67 -6.77
CA VAL A 142 -1.60 -3.54 -6.97
C VAL A 142 -2.43 -3.61 -5.68
N VAL A 143 -1.77 -3.64 -4.52
CA VAL A 143 -2.43 -3.60 -3.20
C VAL A 143 -3.12 -2.24 -2.97
N SER A 144 -2.45 -1.14 -3.28
CA SER A 144 -3.00 0.20 -3.13
C SER A 144 -4.18 0.45 -4.09
N ALA A 145 -4.09 0.00 -5.35
CA ALA A 145 -5.16 0.14 -6.33
C ALA A 145 -6.44 -0.64 -5.95
N THR A 146 -6.28 -1.83 -5.36
CA THR A 146 -7.42 -2.66 -4.95
C THR A 146 -8.09 -2.13 -3.67
N THR A 147 -7.31 -1.69 -2.69
CA THR A 147 -7.84 -1.08 -1.45
C THR A 147 -8.53 0.27 -1.70
N THR A 148 -8.03 1.08 -2.65
CA THR A 148 -8.65 2.35 -3.01
C THR A 148 -9.98 2.21 -3.77
N ALA A 149 -10.25 1.07 -4.41
CA ALA A 149 -11.48 0.86 -5.17
C ALA A 149 -12.73 0.62 -4.29
N SER A 150 -12.57 0.29 -3.01
CA SER A 150 -13.68 0.13 -2.04
C SER A 150 -14.36 1.45 -1.62
N PHE A 151 -13.91 2.58 -2.16
CA PHE A 151 -14.28 3.96 -1.83
C PHE A 151 -15.74 4.44 -2.05
N PRO A 152 -16.58 3.89 -2.95
CA PRO A 152 -17.82 4.57 -3.36
C PRO A 152 -18.84 4.85 -2.24
N ARG A 153 -18.88 4.04 -1.16
CA ARG A 153 -19.88 4.21 -0.09
C ARG A 153 -19.58 5.39 0.84
N ASP A 154 -18.38 5.44 1.40
CA ASP A 154 -18.01 6.47 2.39
C ASP A 154 -18.04 7.89 1.80
N TRP A 155 -17.77 8.02 0.51
CA TRP A 155 -17.82 9.31 -0.19
C TRP A 155 -19.25 9.78 -0.46
N LEU A 156 -20.19 8.86 -0.70
CA LEU A 156 -21.60 9.22 -0.89
C LEU A 156 -22.22 9.65 0.44
N ASP A 157 -21.97 8.91 1.51
CA ASP A 157 -22.69 9.05 2.79
C ASP A 157 -21.96 9.95 3.82
N GLY A 158 -20.70 10.33 3.58
CA GLY A 158 -19.89 11.10 4.54
C GLY A 158 -20.15 12.61 4.60
N ASP A 159 -19.82 13.23 5.74
CA ASP A 159 -19.79 14.70 5.87
C ASP A 159 -18.79 15.34 4.90
N LYS A 160 -18.98 16.64 4.59
CA LYS A 160 -18.08 17.41 3.70
C LYS A 160 -16.59 17.25 4.06
N ALA A 161 -16.26 17.24 5.35
CA ALA A 161 -14.90 17.06 5.84
C ALA A 161 -14.34 15.67 5.53
N LYS A 162 -15.15 14.62 5.70
CA LYS A 162 -14.76 13.24 5.33
C LYS A 162 -14.53 13.17 3.83
N LYS A 163 -15.46 13.67 3.01
CA LYS A 163 -15.33 13.68 1.54
C LYS A 163 -14.04 14.36 1.07
N PHE A 164 -13.69 15.50 1.68
CA PHE A 164 -12.44 16.20 1.38
C PHE A 164 -11.21 15.37 1.75
N SER A 165 -11.16 14.82 2.95
CA SER A 165 -10.06 13.96 3.40
C SER A 165 -9.89 12.73 2.50
N THR A 166 -11.00 12.10 2.09
CA THR A 166 -10.94 10.94 1.19
C THR A 166 -10.47 11.35 -0.20
N ALA A 167 -10.93 12.49 -0.73
CA ALA A 167 -10.47 13.00 -2.02
C ALA A 167 -8.98 13.35 -2.02
N ALA A 168 -8.48 14.04 -0.97
CA ALA A 168 -7.07 14.38 -0.81
C ALA A 168 -6.19 13.13 -0.77
N ARG A 169 -6.61 12.10 -0.03
CA ARG A 169 -5.94 10.80 -0.02
C ARG A 169 -5.86 10.19 -1.43
N GLN A 170 -6.96 10.13 -2.17
CA GLN A 170 -6.96 9.55 -3.51
C GLN A 170 -6.07 10.31 -4.49
N ILE A 171 -6.09 11.64 -4.41
CA ILE A 171 -5.17 12.48 -5.20
C ILE A 171 -3.72 12.12 -4.87
N PHE A 172 -3.39 11.96 -3.59
CA PHE A 172 -2.03 11.58 -3.16
C PHE A 172 -1.61 10.19 -3.66
N VAL A 173 -2.49 9.18 -3.55
CA VAL A 173 -2.24 7.82 -4.06
C VAL A 173 -1.97 7.85 -5.57
N HIS A 174 -2.87 8.48 -6.33
CA HIS A 174 -2.74 8.53 -7.79
C HIS A 174 -1.55 9.38 -8.24
N ALA A 175 -1.23 10.48 -7.54
CA ALA A 175 -0.06 11.29 -7.84
C ALA A 175 1.25 10.49 -7.61
N THR A 176 1.34 9.77 -6.50
CA THR A 176 2.48 8.88 -6.21
C THR A 176 2.62 7.80 -7.27
N PHE A 177 1.51 7.18 -7.64
CA PHE A 177 1.51 6.14 -8.68
C PHE A 177 1.94 6.68 -10.06
N LEU A 178 1.39 7.82 -10.48
CA LEU A 178 1.76 8.47 -11.75
C LEU A 178 3.22 8.90 -11.75
N ALA A 179 3.75 9.41 -10.63
CA ALA A 179 5.16 9.76 -10.51
C ALA A 179 6.07 8.53 -10.64
N MET A 180 5.72 7.42 -9.99
CA MET A 180 6.48 6.17 -10.08
C MET A 180 6.41 5.54 -11.48
N MET A 181 5.26 5.58 -12.14
CA MET A 181 5.13 5.18 -13.55
C MET A 181 5.96 6.07 -14.46
N GLY A 182 5.91 7.39 -14.26
CA GLY A 182 6.72 8.35 -15.00
C GLY A 182 8.21 8.07 -14.82
N TYR A 183 8.65 7.77 -13.59
CA TYR A 183 10.03 7.36 -13.32
C TYR A 183 10.40 6.04 -13.99
N ALA A 184 9.52 5.03 -13.93
CA ALA A 184 9.76 3.74 -14.58
C ALA A 184 9.96 3.93 -16.09
N ILE A 185 9.08 4.68 -16.76
CA ILE A 185 9.20 5.01 -18.18
C ILE A 185 10.52 5.74 -18.44
N TYR A 186 10.82 6.78 -17.66
CA TYR A 186 12.09 7.52 -17.77
C TYR A 186 13.31 6.60 -17.66
N PHE A 187 13.33 5.75 -16.63
CA PHE A 187 14.42 4.83 -16.31
C PHE A 187 14.68 3.88 -17.47
N PHE A 188 13.65 3.20 -17.97
CA PHE A 188 13.81 2.22 -19.04
C PHE A 188 14.05 2.86 -20.43
N VAL A 189 13.57 4.08 -20.68
CA VAL A 189 13.82 4.78 -21.96
C VAL A 189 15.22 5.40 -22.00
N SER A 190 15.68 6.02 -20.92
CA SER A 190 16.92 6.81 -20.94
C SER A 190 17.71 6.82 -19.63
N GLY A 191 17.03 6.74 -18.47
CA GLY A 191 17.66 6.88 -17.16
C GLY A 191 18.69 5.79 -16.85
N TYR A 192 18.49 4.56 -17.35
CA TYR A 192 19.40 3.44 -17.12
C TYR A 192 20.85 3.75 -17.55
N ARG A 193 21.07 4.66 -18.51
CA ARG A 193 22.40 5.05 -19.01
C ARG A 193 23.29 5.71 -17.95
N ARG A 194 22.66 6.26 -16.90
CA ARG A 194 23.34 6.86 -15.74
C ARG A 194 23.90 5.82 -14.76
N PHE A 195 23.41 4.59 -14.87
CA PHE A 195 23.81 3.48 -14.02
C PHE A 195 24.86 2.60 -14.73
N ASP A 196 25.62 1.87 -13.92
CA ASP A 196 26.50 0.82 -14.38
C ASP A 196 25.67 -0.42 -14.69
N LEU A 197 25.69 -0.79 -15.96
CA LEU A 197 25.12 -2.04 -16.46
C LEU A 197 26.11 -3.19 -16.31
N LYS A 198 27.33 -2.98 -15.82
CA LYS A 198 28.21 -4.09 -15.47
C LYS A 198 27.97 -4.44 -14.01
N ALA A 199 27.59 -5.69 -13.77
CA ALA A 199 27.60 -6.21 -12.42
C ALA A 199 29.07 -6.18 -11.96
N PRO A 200 29.36 -5.72 -10.74
CA PRO A 200 30.74 -5.60 -10.28
C PRO A 200 31.47 -6.96 -10.27
N CYS A 201 30.72 -8.08 -10.25
CA CYS A 201 31.23 -9.37 -9.80
C CYS A 201 31.22 -10.52 -10.80
N LYS A 202 30.81 -10.29 -12.05
CA LYS A 202 30.95 -11.28 -13.15
C LYS A 202 31.14 -10.53 -14.48
N ASP A 203 31.99 -11.08 -15.36
CA ASP A 203 32.14 -10.59 -16.76
C ASP A 203 30.84 -10.68 -17.57
N VAL A 204 29.86 -11.41 -17.06
CA VAL A 204 28.47 -11.41 -17.52
C VAL A 204 27.68 -10.39 -16.70
N GLY A 205 27.06 -9.41 -17.38
CA GLY A 205 26.31 -8.31 -16.77
C GLY A 205 25.21 -8.73 -15.77
N PRO A 206 24.52 -7.76 -15.14
CA PRO A 206 23.54 -8.01 -14.10
C PRO A 206 22.47 -8.95 -14.64
N ARG A 207 22.34 -10.09 -13.97
CA ARG A 207 21.27 -11.05 -14.24
C ARG A 207 20.00 -10.48 -13.61
N LEU A 208 19.22 -9.79 -14.43
CA LEU A 208 17.91 -9.30 -14.06
C LEU A 208 16.91 -10.40 -14.36
N PHE A 209 16.15 -10.90 -13.39
CA PHE A 209 15.05 -11.82 -13.72
C PHE A 209 13.92 -11.03 -14.39
N PRO A 210 13.36 -11.49 -15.53
CA PRO A 210 13.51 -12.80 -16.18
C PRO A 210 14.45 -12.82 -17.40
N LEU A 211 15.43 -11.93 -17.46
CA LEU A 211 16.44 -11.84 -18.51
C LEU A 211 17.71 -12.59 -18.07
N SER A 212 17.76 -13.89 -18.37
CA SER A 212 18.88 -14.79 -18.03
C SER A 212 20.20 -14.40 -18.70
N ASP A 213 20.13 -13.69 -19.82
CA ASP A 213 21.28 -13.14 -20.52
C ASP A 213 21.43 -11.64 -20.22
N PRO A 214 22.65 -11.10 -20.14
CA PRO A 214 22.86 -9.66 -20.05
C PRO A 214 22.21 -9.02 -21.28
N VAL A 215 21.02 -8.45 -21.10
CA VAL A 215 20.39 -7.69 -22.17
C VAL A 215 21.26 -6.46 -22.38
N ASP A 216 21.90 -6.41 -23.54
CA ASP A 216 22.48 -5.16 -23.99
C ASP A 216 21.32 -4.20 -24.25
N PHE A 217 21.01 -3.37 -23.24
CA PHE A 217 19.98 -2.35 -23.31
C PHE A 217 20.23 -1.34 -24.44
N LYS A 218 21.43 -1.37 -25.02
CA LYS A 218 21.81 -0.62 -26.20
C LYS A 218 21.13 -1.15 -27.47
N ASP A 219 20.87 -2.46 -27.56
CA ASP A 219 20.35 -3.12 -28.75
C ASP A 219 18.83 -3.33 -28.74
N SER A 220 18.18 -3.23 -27.57
CA SER A 220 16.71 -3.42 -27.50
C SER A 220 15.99 -2.47 -26.51
N PRO A 221 15.93 -1.15 -26.80
CA PRO A 221 14.98 -0.26 -26.12
C PRO A 221 13.52 -0.73 -26.27
N ILE A 222 13.29 -1.66 -27.22
CA ILE A 222 12.04 -2.37 -27.50
C ILE A 222 11.45 -3.01 -26.23
N VAL A 223 12.25 -3.60 -25.34
CA VAL A 223 11.71 -4.23 -24.12
C VAL A 223 11.04 -3.19 -23.23
N GLY A 224 11.70 -2.05 -23.00
CA GLY A 224 11.10 -0.94 -22.24
C GLY A 224 9.88 -0.33 -22.95
N LEU A 225 9.96 -0.15 -24.28
CA LEU A 225 8.90 0.42 -25.10
C LEU A 225 7.66 -0.46 -25.22
N ILE A 226 7.78 -1.79 -25.14
CA ILE A 226 6.65 -2.73 -25.21
C ILE A 226 6.13 -3.08 -23.81
N LEU A 227 7.04 -3.34 -22.86
CA LEU A 227 6.67 -3.76 -21.51
C LEU A 227 5.93 -2.64 -20.75
N MET A 228 6.32 -1.38 -20.94
CA MET A 228 5.68 -0.25 -20.26
C MET A 228 4.23 -0.01 -20.66
N PRO A 229 3.86 0.11 -21.95
CA PRO A 229 2.45 0.23 -22.31
C PRO A 229 1.66 -1.01 -21.90
N LEU A 230 2.27 -2.21 -21.88
CA LEU A 230 1.61 -3.42 -21.39
C LEU A 230 1.33 -3.33 -19.87
N ILE A 231 2.28 -2.82 -19.07
CA ILE A 231 2.09 -2.56 -17.63
C ILE A 231 1.01 -1.49 -17.42
N ILE A 232 1.00 -0.41 -18.22
CA ILE A 232 -0.01 0.65 -18.12
C ILE A 232 -1.40 0.09 -18.48
N VAL A 233 -1.52 -0.69 -19.56
CA VAL A 233 -2.78 -1.34 -19.94
C VAL A 233 -3.24 -2.30 -18.84
N LEU A 234 -2.33 -3.11 -18.29
CA LEU A 234 -2.63 -3.99 -17.17
C LEU A 234 -3.10 -3.20 -15.95
N TYR A 235 -2.47 -2.07 -15.64
CA TYR A 235 -2.89 -1.21 -14.53
C TYR A 235 -4.26 -0.58 -14.76
N VAL A 236 -4.52 -0.02 -15.95
CA VAL A 236 -5.84 0.52 -16.31
C VAL A 236 -6.90 -0.57 -16.26
N LEU A 237 -6.57 -1.79 -16.70
CA LEU A 237 -7.45 -2.95 -16.59
C LEU A 237 -7.69 -3.33 -15.13
N ILE A 238 -6.67 -3.33 -14.28
CA ILE A 238 -6.81 -3.54 -12.83
C ILE A 238 -7.72 -2.48 -12.22
N LEU A 239 -7.51 -1.19 -12.51
CA LEU A 239 -8.38 -0.11 -12.03
C LEU A 239 -9.82 -0.29 -12.52
N TYR A 240 -10.01 -0.62 -13.79
CA TYR A 240 -11.33 -0.87 -14.37
C TYR A 240 -12.03 -2.06 -13.68
N VAL A 241 -11.30 -3.16 -13.46
CA VAL A 241 -11.79 -4.34 -12.75
C VAL A 241 -12.10 -4.03 -11.29
N ALA A 242 -11.23 -3.26 -10.61
CA ALA A 242 -11.40 -2.88 -9.22
C ALA A 242 -12.63 -1.99 -9.02
N VAL A 243 -12.90 -1.08 -9.96
CA VAL A 243 -14.15 -0.27 -9.98
C VAL A 243 -15.39 -1.16 -10.19
N ARG A 244 -15.26 -2.25 -10.95
CA ARG A 244 -16.36 -3.18 -11.23
C ARG A 244 -16.41 -4.30 -10.18
N ARG A 245 -17.02 -3.97 -9.03
CA ARG A 245 -17.27 -4.78 -7.82
C ARG A 245 -17.55 -6.30 -7.98
N SER A 246 -17.99 -6.79 -9.14
CA SER A 246 -18.25 -8.21 -9.41
C SER A 246 -17.02 -9.10 -9.63
N TRP A 247 -15.79 -8.58 -9.60
CA TRP A 247 -14.57 -9.32 -9.93
C TRP A 247 -13.61 -9.52 -8.73
N THR A 248 -14.12 -9.66 -7.51
CA THR A 248 -13.29 -9.86 -6.30
C THR A 248 -12.36 -11.06 -6.41
N ILE A 249 -12.81 -12.16 -7.01
CA ILE A 249 -11.99 -13.38 -7.18
C ILE A 249 -10.82 -13.13 -8.15
N LEU A 250 -11.10 -12.57 -9.34
CA LEU A 250 -10.05 -12.29 -10.31
C LEU A 250 -9.06 -11.25 -9.77
N GLY A 251 -9.56 -10.20 -9.12
CA GLY A 251 -8.71 -9.20 -8.46
C GLY A 251 -7.79 -9.83 -7.41
N SER A 252 -8.31 -10.76 -6.61
CA SER A 252 -7.53 -11.48 -5.59
C SER A 252 -6.45 -12.35 -6.22
N ILE A 253 -6.77 -13.07 -7.31
CA ILE A 253 -5.81 -13.90 -8.05
C ILE A 253 -4.70 -13.03 -8.65
N LEU A 254 -5.07 -11.92 -9.33
CA LEU A 254 -4.10 -11.00 -9.93
C LEU A 254 -3.20 -10.36 -8.87
N MET A 255 -3.77 -9.99 -7.72
CA MET A 255 -3.04 -9.45 -6.59
C MET A 255 -2.04 -10.47 -6.03
N LEU A 256 -2.46 -11.71 -5.78
CA LEU A 256 -1.58 -12.77 -5.30
C LEU A 256 -0.44 -13.06 -6.28
N ILE A 257 -0.75 -13.16 -7.58
CA ILE A 257 0.25 -13.35 -8.64
C ILE A 257 1.26 -12.21 -8.63
N SER A 258 0.80 -10.95 -8.51
CA SER A 258 1.68 -9.78 -8.46
C SER A 258 2.61 -9.79 -7.24
N ILE A 259 2.08 -10.16 -6.06
CA ILE A 259 2.86 -10.26 -4.82
C ILE A 259 3.94 -11.35 -4.98
N VAL A 260 3.56 -12.55 -5.40
CA VAL A 260 4.51 -13.68 -5.59
C VAL A 260 5.57 -13.32 -6.63
N TRP A 261 5.18 -12.70 -7.74
CA TRP A 261 6.10 -12.23 -8.77
C TRP A 261 7.09 -11.21 -8.21
N SER A 262 6.62 -10.20 -7.48
CA SER A 262 7.47 -9.13 -6.93
C SER A 262 8.47 -9.66 -5.90
N ILE A 263 8.03 -10.52 -4.98
CA ILE A 263 8.90 -11.18 -4.00
C ILE A 263 9.98 -11.98 -4.72
N THR A 264 9.57 -12.83 -5.68
CA THR A 264 10.50 -13.67 -6.44
C THR A 264 11.52 -12.81 -7.21
N ALA A 265 11.09 -11.71 -7.84
CA ALA A 265 11.95 -10.81 -8.58
C ALA A 265 12.97 -10.07 -7.68
N ILE A 266 12.55 -9.65 -6.48
CA ILE A 266 13.42 -9.00 -5.49
C ILE A 266 14.48 -9.99 -4.97
N GLU A 267 14.04 -11.14 -4.47
CA GLU A 267 14.94 -12.14 -3.88
C GLU A 267 15.90 -12.73 -4.92
N TRP A 268 15.41 -12.99 -6.13
CA TRP A 268 16.26 -13.47 -7.21
C TRP A 268 17.31 -12.44 -7.61
N THR A 269 16.93 -11.16 -7.76
CA THR A 269 17.87 -10.08 -8.08
C THR A 269 18.96 -9.97 -7.02
N ILE A 270 18.61 -10.06 -5.73
CA ILE A 270 19.58 -10.03 -4.62
C ILE A 270 20.52 -11.25 -4.66
N ALA A 271 19.96 -12.46 -4.79
CA ALA A 271 20.73 -13.70 -4.81
C ALA A 271 21.65 -13.81 -6.04
N SER A 272 21.14 -13.45 -7.22
CA SER A 272 21.88 -13.58 -8.48
C SER A 272 23.03 -12.59 -8.62
N ASN A 273 22.92 -11.42 -7.96
CA ASN A 273 23.94 -10.39 -7.96
C ASN A 273 24.84 -10.43 -6.71
N ASN A 274 24.71 -11.46 -5.86
CA ASN A 274 25.50 -11.67 -4.63
C ASN A 274 25.60 -10.40 -3.75
N ILE A 275 24.46 -9.75 -3.55
CA ILE A 275 24.41 -8.51 -2.75
C ILE A 275 24.59 -8.85 -1.28
N GLN A 276 25.65 -8.31 -0.67
CA GLN A 276 26.00 -8.49 0.73
C GLN A 276 25.49 -7.32 1.59
N GLY A 277 25.49 -7.51 2.92
CA GLY A 277 25.11 -6.45 3.87
C GLY A 277 23.60 -6.16 3.98
N VAL A 278 22.77 -6.82 3.16
CA VAL A 278 21.31 -6.60 3.12
C VAL A 278 20.49 -7.67 3.84
N ASN A 279 21.14 -8.68 4.40
CA ASN A 279 20.49 -9.78 5.13
C ASN A 279 20.54 -9.61 6.66
N ASN A 280 21.08 -8.49 7.16
CA ASN A 280 21.16 -8.20 8.59
C ASN A 280 20.31 -6.98 8.94
N ILE A 281 19.57 -7.07 10.06
CA ILE A 281 18.77 -5.96 10.61
C ILE A 281 19.66 -5.13 11.54
N THR A 282 20.54 -4.33 10.95
CA THR A 282 21.50 -3.51 11.72
C THR A 282 21.19 -2.03 11.70
N THR A 283 20.39 -1.56 10.74
CA THR A 283 20.13 -0.13 10.54
C THR A 283 18.72 0.25 10.98
N THR A 284 18.59 1.44 11.57
CA THR A 284 17.29 1.97 12.05
C THR A 284 16.28 2.13 10.90
N GLY A 285 16.75 2.41 9.67
CA GLY A 285 15.90 2.52 8.48
C GLY A 285 15.13 1.23 8.16
N GLN A 286 15.69 0.07 8.51
CA GLN A 286 15.02 -1.23 8.32
C GLN A 286 13.97 -1.54 9.40
N LEU A 287 14.11 -0.94 10.58
CA LEU A 287 13.28 -1.28 11.73
C LEU A 287 11.84 -0.76 11.56
N ILE A 288 11.67 0.43 10.98
CA ILE A 288 10.35 1.05 10.81
C ILE A 288 9.45 0.21 9.89
N PRO A 289 9.86 -0.15 8.65
CA PRO A 289 9.02 -0.99 7.80
C PRO A 289 8.78 -2.38 8.39
N PHE A 290 9.80 -2.95 9.04
CA PHE A 290 9.68 -4.25 9.69
C PHE A 290 8.58 -4.25 10.76
N ILE A 291 8.60 -3.27 11.67
CA ILE A 291 7.60 -3.12 12.73
C ILE A 291 6.20 -2.95 12.12
N ILE A 292 6.05 -2.04 11.14
CA ILE A 292 4.75 -1.80 10.51
C ILE A 292 4.21 -3.08 9.86
N GLY A 293 5.04 -3.83 9.13
CA GLY A 293 4.64 -5.12 8.54
C GLY A 293 4.24 -6.16 9.59
N VAL A 294 5.03 -6.31 10.66
CA VAL A 294 4.77 -7.27 11.75
C VAL A 294 3.46 -6.96 12.49
N PHE A 295 3.14 -5.69 12.72
CA PHE A 295 1.88 -5.31 13.40
C PHE A 295 0.67 -5.28 12.45
N SER A 296 0.88 -5.07 11.15
CA SER A 296 -0.21 -5.06 10.17
C SER A 296 -0.92 -6.40 10.10
N LEU A 297 -0.18 -7.51 10.03
CA LEU A 297 -0.77 -8.83 9.82
C LEU A 297 -1.69 -9.28 10.98
N PRO A 298 -1.28 -9.23 12.27
CA PRO A 298 -2.17 -9.55 13.38
C PRO A 298 -3.38 -8.61 13.45
N THR A 299 -3.19 -7.32 13.17
CA THR A 299 -4.28 -6.33 13.18
C THR A 299 -5.32 -6.66 12.11
N THR A 300 -4.88 -7.06 10.91
CA THR A 300 -5.76 -7.52 9.84
C THR A 300 -6.49 -8.81 10.22
N LEU A 301 -5.78 -9.80 10.76
CA LEU A 301 -6.40 -11.06 11.20
C LEU A 301 -7.45 -10.83 12.28
N TRP A 302 -7.17 -9.93 13.24
CA TRP A 302 -8.12 -9.53 14.27
C TRP A 302 -9.35 -8.83 13.68
N SER A 303 -9.16 -7.91 12.73
CA SER A 303 -10.25 -7.24 12.01
C SER A 303 -11.16 -8.25 11.30
N ILE A 304 -10.56 -9.19 10.56
CA ILE A 304 -11.28 -10.27 9.86
C ILE A 304 -12.07 -11.12 10.86
N TYR A 305 -11.42 -11.56 11.94
CA TYR A 305 -12.06 -12.36 12.99
C TYR A 305 -13.25 -11.63 13.61
N LYS A 306 -13.08 -10.36 13.99
CA LYS A 306 -14.14 -9.53 14.56
C LYS A 306 -15.34 -9.41 13.62
N THR A 307 -15.10 -9.10 12.35
CA THR A 307 -16.18 -8.99 11.34
C THR A 307 -16.92 -10.31 11.11
N HIS A 308 -16.21 -11.45 11.15
CA HIS A 308 -16.88 -12.75 11.07
C HIS A 308 -17.74 -13.04 12.31
N ARG A 309 -17.24 -12.71 13.50
CA ARG A 309 -17.98 -12.91 14.75
C ARG A 309 -19.25 -12.05 14.81
N GLU A 310 -19.18 -10.78 14.39
CA GLU A 310 -20.33 -9.88 14.37
C GLU A 310 -21.44 -10.39 13.43
N LYS A 311 -21.07 -10.84 12.22
CA LYS A 311 -22.03 -11.44 11.26
C LYS A 311 -22.69 -12.71 11.79
N ALA A 312 -21.95 -13.53 12.53
CA ALA A 312 -22.51 -14.73 13.14
C ALA A 312 -23.59 -14.37 14.17
N HIS A 313 -23.31 -13.39 15.05
CA HIS A 313 -24.28 -12.89 16.02
C HIS A 313 -25.53 -12.25 15.37
N GLU A 314 -25.36 -11.47 14.30
CA GLU A 314 -26.51 -10.90 13.55
C GLU A 314 -27.40 -12.01 12.99
N SER A 315 -26.81 -13.07 12.43
CA SER A 315 -27.57 -14.19 11.86
C SER A 315 -28.33 -15.02 12.90
N ASP A 316 -27.84 -15.07 14.14
CA ASP A 316 -28.51 -15.76 15.23
C ASP A 316 -29.68 -14.91 15.78
N ASN A 317 -29.50 -13.61 15.91
CA ASN A 317 -30.58 -12.68 16.29
C ASN A 317 -31.70 -12.66 15.25
N GLU A 318 -31.37 -12.63 13.94
CA GLU A 318 -32.37 -12.69 12.86
C GLU A 318 -33.18 -14.00 12.88
N LYS A 319 -32.57 -15.12 13.27
CA LYS A 319 -33.29 -16.39 13.44
C LYS A 319 -34.20 -16.36 14.65
N GLU A 320 -33.75 -15.82 15.79
CA GLU A 320 -34.58 -15.68 16.98
C GLU A 320 -35.80 -14.80 16.72
N ASP A 321 -35.61 -13.67 16.02
CA ASP A 321 -36.71 -12.79 15.59
C ASP A 321 -37.63 -13.47 14.58
N SER A 322 -37.10 -14.31 13.68
CA SER A 322 -37.92 -15.07 12.74
C SER A 322 -38.72 -16.19 13.43
N GLU A 323 -38.13 -16.90 14.40
CA GLU A 323 -38.82 -17.96 15.16
C GLU A 323 -39.88 -17.37 16.09
N LEU A 324 -39.60 -16.25 16.77
CA LEU A 324 -40.59 -15.55 17.60
C LEU A 324 -41.82 -15.08 16.80
N ASN A 325 -41.66 -14.86 15.48
CA ASN A 325 -42.74 -14.44 14.58
C ASN A 325 -43.55 -15.59 13.94
N THR A 326 -43.25 -16.86 14.24
CA THR A 326 -43.95 -18.05 13.70
C THR A 326 -44.29 -19.02 14.83
N PRO A 327 -45.54 -19.46 15.14
CA PRO A 327 -46.89 -19.08 14.73
C PRO A 327 -47.76 -18.62 15.94
N LEU A 328 -47.25 -17.79 16.86
CA LEU A 328 -48.12 -17.20 17.91
C LEU A 328 -49.14 -16.20 17.33
N LYS A 329 -49.00 -15.81 16.05
CA LYS A 329 -50.01 -15.08 15.28
C LYS A 329 -51.23 -15.92 14.89
N HIS A 330 -51.16 -17.25 14.98
CA HIS A 330 -52.30 -18.14 14.73
C HIS A 330 -53.06 -18.56 15.98
N LEU A 331 -52.57 -18.23 17.18
CA LEU A 331 -53.38 -18.29 18.39
C LEU A 331 -54.26 -17.04 18.41
N THR A 332 -55.39 -17.12 17.71
CA THR A 332 -56.42 -16.10 17.87
C THR A 332 -56.97 -16.19 19.29
N PHE A 333 -57.42 -15.07 19.87
CA PHE A 333 -58.04 -15.08 21.22
C PHE A 333 -59.20 -16.08 21.35
N ALA A 334 -59.82 -16.46 20.22
CA ALA A 334 -60.82 -17.52 20.14
C ALA A 334 -60.25 -18.90 20.53
N ASP A 335 -59.04 -19.24 20.09
CA ASP A 335 -58.40 -20.53 20.38
C ASP A 335 -57.94 -20.66 21.84
N ALA A 336 -57.75 -19.52 22.52
CA ALA A 336 -57.42 -19.48 23.95
C ALA A 336 -58.66 -19.63 24.88
N GLY A 337 -59.86 -19.77 24.33
CA GLY A 337 -61.10 -19.91 25.11
C GLY A 337 -61.45 -18.67 25.95
N LEU A 338 -60.86 -17.51 25.62
CA LEU A 338 -61.07 -16.22 26.29
C LEU A 338 -62.14 -15.37 25.58
N GLU A 339 -63.15 -16.02 24.98
CA GLU A 339 -64.37 -15.32 24.58
C GLU A 339 -65.11 -14.88 25.84
N SER A 340 -64.90 -13.61 26.25
CA SER A 340 -65.78 -12.95 27.22
C SER A 340 -67.21 -12.97 26.64
N PRO A 341 -68.19 -13.60 27.31
CA PRO A 341 -69.55 -13.72 26.79
C PRO A 341 -70.23 -12.36 26.57
N HIS A 342 -69.69 -11.28 27.14
CA HIS A 342 -70.23 -9.93 27.03
C HIS A 342 -69.13 -9.01 26.53
N GLY A 343 -69.31 -8.45 25.34
CA GLY A 343 -68.35 -7.64 24.60
C GLY A 343 -67.97 -6.34 25.29
N VAL A 344 -67.15 -6.43 26.34
CA VAL A 344 -66.52 -5.29 27.00
C VAL A 344 -65.15 -5.10 26.36
N TYR A 345 -65.11 -4.34 25.28
CA TYR A 345 -63.87 -3.76 24.79
C TYR A 345 -63.37 -2.78 25.86
N MET A 346 -62.39 -3.18 26.67
CA MET A 346 -61.62 -2.22 27.47
C MET A 346 -60.76 -1.41 26.52
N ALA A 347 -61.31 -0.30 26.04
CA ALA A 347 -60.51 0.80 25.54
C ALA A 347 -59.63 1.27 26.71
N ILE A 348 -58.35 0.90 26.70
CA ILE A 348 -57.36 1.53 27.56
C ILE A 348 -57.29 2.98 27.09
N GLN A 349 -58.09 3.84 27.71
CA GLN A 349 -57.95 5.27 27.52
C GLN A 349 -56.56 5.65 28.01
N PRO A 350 -55.74 6.33 27.18
CA PRO A 350 -54.51 6.94 27.69
C PRO A 350 -54.93 7.89 28.82
N ARG A 351 -54.33 7.68 30.00
CA ARG A 351 -54.65 8.40 31.23
C ARG A 351 -54.51 9.91 30.96
N PRO A 352 -55.60 10.70 30.97
CA PRO A 352 -55.51 12.13 30.77
C PRO A 352 -55.05 12.74 32.09
N GLY A 353 -53.75 13.05 32.19
CA GLY A 353 -53.23 13.68 33.40
C GLY A 353 -51.72 13.59 33.64
N GLU A 354 -50.93 13.01 32.75
CA GLU A 354 -49.46 13.05 32.90
C GLU A 354 -48.87 14.10 31.95
N HIS A 355 -49.10 15.35 32.33
CA HIS A 355 -48.29 16.49 31.89
C HIS A 355 -46.89 16.32 32.52
N THR A 356 -46.04 15.49 31.92
CA THR A 356 -44.61 15.58 32.22
C THR A 356 -44.05 16.78 31.49
N ASP A 357 -43.98 17.89 32.21
CA ASP A 357 -43.08 19.00 31.94
C ASP A 357 -41.63 18.51 31.97
N TYR A 358 -41.17 17.90 30.88
CA TYR A 358 -39.73 17.78 30.60
C TYR A 358 -39.24 19.06 29.92
N LEU A 359 -39.32 20.16 30.66
CA LEU A 359 -38.37 21.26 30.56
C LEU A 359 -37.12 20.83 31.33
N GLY A 360 -36.22 20.12 30.66
CA GLY A 360 -34.99 19.64 31.25
C GLY A 360 -34.00 19.26 30.17
N SER A 361 -33.23 20.26 29.72
CA SER A 361 -31.84 20.12 29.26
C SER A 361 -31.48 18.75 28.66
N GLY A 362 -31.80 18.55 27.38
CA GLY A 362 -31.08 17.55 26.61
C GLY A 362 -29.58 17.89 26.64
N PRO A 363 -28.67 16.97 26.98
CA PRO A 363 -27.25 17.24 26.93
C PRO A 363 -26.91 17.68 25.50
N SER A 364 -26.19 18.79 25.39
CA SER A 364 -25.73 19.28 24.10
C SER A 364 -24.98 18.15 23.39
N SER A 365 -25.16 18.05 22.08
CA SER A 365 -24.55 17.05 21.19
C SER A 365 -23.00 17.03 21.20
N SER A 366 -22.37 17.80 22.08
CA SER A 366 -20.94 17.75 22.40
C SER A 366 -20.57 16.67 23.42
N GLU A 367 -21.45 16.27 24.36
CA GLU A 367 -21.07 15.31 25.42
C GLU A 367 -21.18 13.83 24.98
N LEU A 368 -22.03 13.51 24.00
CA LEU A 368 -22.13 12.16 23.45
C LEU A 368 -20.94 11.76 22.56
N ARG A 369 -19.96 12.66 22.37
CA ARG A 369 -18.75 12.39 21.58
C ARG A 369 -17.55 11.91 22.41
N GLU A 370 -17.61 11.99 23.74
CA GLU A 370 -16.46 11.64 24.60
C GLU A 370 -16.52 10.19 25.12
N ALA A 371 -17.69 9.55 25.10
CA ALA A 371 -17.86 8.17 25.57
C ALA A 371 -17.54 7.07 24.52
N ARG A 372 -17.03 7.43 23.33
CA ARG A 372 -16.73 6.47 22.25
C ARG A 372 -15.24 6.33 21.93
N THR A 373 -14.38 6.78 22.83
CA THR A 373 -12.92 6.56 22.78
C THR A 373 -12.44 6.00 24.11
N PHE A 374 -12.65 4.69 24.29
CA PHE A 374 -11.80 3.80 25.09
C PHE A 374 -11.73 2.44 24.40
#